data_AF-A0A2V8Q1G5-F1
#
_entry.id   AF-A0A2V8Q1G5-F1
#
_cell.length_a   1.000
_cell.length_b   1.000
_cell.length_c   1.000
_cell.angle_alpha   90.00
_cell.angle_beta   90.00
_cell.angle_gamma   90.00
#
_symmetry.space_group_name_H-M   'P 1'
#
loop_
_entity.id
_entity.type
_entity.pdbx_description
1 polymer ?
#
loop_
_entity_poly.entity_id
_entity_poly.type
_entity_poly.pdbx_seq_one_letter_code
_entity_poly.pdbx_strand_id
1 'polypeptide(L)'
;MVQQTSAVAKRAIVSNDAFAFSTSARAARKMLRPLKHQMMQLLSQLVQIDTVAIPPNGNETRAQKALRKTLKSYGLDVELYDISFLSRSNHPYVRRERNYEGRHNLIARLAGTGRGSSLLISGHMDTVPSGREQWKDSPWSGVVRRGRMYGRGSYDMKGGLVAGFATAIALKQAGVRLGGDLLCESVVDEEWGGGGGTLAARLRGDVADACVIPEPTDMAIFRRFRS
;
A
#
# COMPACT_ATOMS: atom_id res chain seq x y z
N MET A 1 -34.28 -61.21 -2.99
CA MET A 1 -35.07 -59.96 -3.13
C MET A 1 -35.17 -59.33 -1.75
N VAL A 2 -34.74 -58.12 -1.41
CA VAL A 2 -34.11 -56.98 -2.09
C VAL A 2 -33.38 -56.20 -0.98
N GLN A 3 -32.09 -55.97 -1.18
CA GLN A 3 -31.22 -54.82 -0.81
C GLN A 3 -31.03 -54.31 0.63
N GLN A 4 -29.74 -54.20 0.96
CA GLN A 4 -29.10 -53.23 1.87
C GLN A 4 -29.46 -51.77 1.52
N THR A 5 -29.50 -50.89 2.52
CA THR A 5 -28.89 -49.55 2.41
C THR A 5 -28.48 -49.02 3.79
N SER A 6 -27.32 -48.37 3.80
CA SER A 6 -26.59 -47.83 4.93
C SER A 6 -26.95 -46.36 5.22
N ALA A 7 -26.65 -45.96 6.47
CA ALA A 7 -26.35 -44.63 7.02
C ALA A 7 -26.57 -43.38 6.16
N VAL A 8 -27.17 -42.33 6.75
CA VAL A 8 -26.53 -40.99 6.86
C VAL A 8 -27.12 -40.24 8.06
N ALA A 9 -26.27 -39.96 9.05
CA ALA A 9 -26.54 -38.97 10.09
C ALA A 9 -26.52 -37.56 9.46
N LYS A 10 -27.63 -36.83 9.58
CA LYS A 10 -27.69 -35.41 9.24
C LYS A 10 -26.84 -34.61 10.23
N ARG A 11 -25.55 -34.41 9.92
CA ARG A 11 -24.76 -33.35 10.55
C ARG A 11 -25.19 -32.02 9.95
N ALA A 12 -25.74 -31.16 10.79
CA ALA A 12 -25.94 -29.76 10.47
C ALA A 12 -24.60 -29.14 10.06
N ILE A 13 -24.53 -28.64 8.83
CA ILE A 13 -23.47 -27.76 8.38
C ILE A 13 -23.76 -26.41 9.03
N VAL A 14 -23.22 -26.20 10.23
CA VAL A 14 -23.09 -24.86 10.80
C VAL A 14 -21.80 -24.28 10.21
N SER A 15 -21.95 -23.25 9.38
CA SER A 15 -20.89 -22.53 8.68
C SER A 15 -19.78 -22.06 9.64
N ASN A 16 -18.55 -22.51 9.38
CA ASN A 16 -17.37 -22.31 10.23
C ASN A 16 -16.63 -20.97 9.99
N ASP A 17 -17.15 -20.13 9.08
CA ASP A 17 -16.43 -18.96 8.56
C ASP A 17 -16.30 -17.83 9.58
N ALA A 18 -17.31 -17.61 10.43
CA ALA A 18 -17.27 -16.57 11.45
C ALA A 18 -16.21 -16.83 12.54
N PHE A 19 -15.95 -18.11 12.86
CA PHE A 19 -14.98 -18.50 13.89
C PHE A 19 -13.54 -18.36 13.37
N ALA A 20 -13.29 -18.76 12.11
CA ALA A 20 -12.00 -18.63 11.44
C ALA A 20 -11.61 -17.16 11.14
N PHE A 21 -12.59 -16.30 10.84
CA PHE A 21 -12.34 -14.87 10.68
C PHE A 21 -11.97 -14.20 12.01
N SER A 22 -12.62 -14.62 13.11
CA SER A 22 -12.34 -14.06 14.45
C SER A 22 -10.92 -14.38 14.94
N THR A 23 -10.42 -15.58 14.65
CA THR A 23 -9.06 -16.01 14.98
C THR A 23 -8.03 -15.29 14.11
N SER A 24 -8.32 -15.12 12.82
CA SER A 24 -7.46 -14.41 11.86
C SER A 24 -7.35 -12.91 12.18
N ALA A 25 -8.47 -12.24 12.46
CA ALA A 25 -8.48 -10.82 12.84
C ALA A 25 -7.78 -10.58 14.20
N ARG A 26 -7.98 -11.50 15.17
CA ARG A 26 -7.27 -11.44 16.46
C ARG A 26 -5.77 -11.62 16.28
N ALA A 27 -5.35 -12.56 15.43
CA ALA A 27 -3.94 -12.76 15.10
C ALA A 27 -3.34 -11.53 14.41
N ALA A 28 -4.02 -10.96 13.41
CA ALA A 28 -3.60 -9.73 12.75
C ALA A 28 -3.41 -8.57 13.74
N ARG A 29 -4.38 -8.34 14.64
CA ARG A 29 -4.26 -7.31 15.69
C ARG A 29 -3.08 -7.58 16.64
N LYS A 30 -2.80 -8.84 16.97
CA LYS A 30 -1.67 -9.22 17.82
C LYS A 30 -0.33 -8.90 17.13
N MET A 31 -0.22 -9.12 15.82
CA MET A 31 0.99 -8.81 15.05
C MET A 31 1.19 -7.30 14.82
N LEU A 32 0.10 -6.54 14.62
CA LEU A 32 0.18 -5.11 14.32
C LEU A 32 0.30 -4.22 15.57
N ARG A 33 -0.24 -4.64 16.72
CA ARG A 33 -0.23 -3.82 17.95
C ARG A 33 1.17 -3.34 18.37
N PRO A 34 2.22 -4.18 18.35
CA PRO A 34 3.58 -3.74 18.69
C PRO A 34 4.15 -2.70 17.73
N LEU A 35 3.68 -2.65 16.48
CA LEU A 35 4.15 -1.73 15.44
C LEU A 35 3.46 -0.37 15.48
N LYS A 36 2.35 -0.23 16.22
CA LYS A 36 1.49 0.96 16.17
C LYS A 36 2.27 2.26 16.34
N HIS A 37 3.15 2.32 17.34
CA HIS A 37 3.90 3.54 17.63
C HIS A 37 4.86 3.90 16.49
N GLN A 38 5.65 2.93 16.02
CA GLN A 38 6.61 3.10 14.94
C GLN A 38 5.93 3.45 13.62
N MET A 39 4.76 2.87 13.33
CA MET A 39 3.99 3.19 12.13
C MET A 39 3.39 4.60 12.20
N MET A 40 2.93 5.05 13.38
CA MET A 40 2.52 6.45 13.56
C MET A 40 3.70 7.42 13.40
N GLN A 41 4.89 7.07 13.89
CA GLN A 41 6.10 7.87 13.70
C GLN A 41 6.51 7.93 12.23
N LEU A 42 6.47 6.79 11.52
CA LEU A 42 6.71 6.73 10.09
C LEU A 42 5.72 7.62 9.33
N LEU A 43 4.42 7.50 9.61
CA LEU A 43 3.40 8.32 8.97
C LEU A 43 3.64 9.81 9.23
N SER A 44 3.93 10.19 10.47
CA SER A 44 4.24 11.58 10.84
C SER A 44 5.45 12.10 10.06
N GLN A 45 6.52 11.30 9.98
CA GLN A 45 7.72 11.63 9.21
C GLN A 45 7.42 11.79 7.72
N LEU A 46 6.60 10.91 7.12
CA LEU A 46 6.23 11.02 5.71
C LEU A 46 5.35 12.25 5.44
N VAL A 47 4.46 12.61 6.37
CA VAL A 47 3.65 13.84 6.30
C VAL A 47 4.51 15.10 6.41
N GLN A 48 5.58 15.05 7.21
CA GLN A 48 6.53 16.16 7.37
C GLN A 48 7.42 16.39 6.15
N ILE A 49 7.45 15.45 5.20
CA ILE A 49 8.19 15.60 3.95
C ILE A 49 7.23 16.13 2.89
N ASP A 50 7.62 17.24 2.26
CA ASP A 50 6.93 17.74 1.09
C ASP A 50 7.08 16.76 -0.08
N THR A 51 5.94 16.18 -0.48
CA THR A 51 5.81 15.27 -1.62
C THR A 51 4.81 15.82 -2.63
N VAL A 52 4.58 17.14 -2.64
CA VAL A 52 3.66 17.75 -3.59
C VAL A 52 4.12 17.44 -5.02
N ALA A 53 3.18 16.95 -5.84
CA ALA A 53 3.36 16.77 -7.26
C ALA A 53 2.52 17.81 -8.01
N ILE A 54 3.20 18.63 -8.81
CA ILE A 54 2.56 19.60 -9.71
C ILE A 54 3.20 19.38 -11.08
N PRO A 55 2.45 18.88 -12.08
CA PRO A 55 2.99 18.68 -13.41
C PRO A 55 3.74 19.94 -13.90
N PRO A 56 4.94 19.77 -14.48
CA PRO A 56 5.52 18.49 -14.90
C PRO A 56 6.27 17.70 -13.79
N ASN A 57 6.48 18.27 -12.59
CA ASN A 57 7.45 17.74 -11.61
C ASN A 57 6.77 17.17 -10.33
N GLY A 58 7.58 16.54 -9.47
CA GLY A 58 7.17 16.08 -8.14
C GLY A 58 8.33 15.96 -7.15
N ASN A 59 8.02 16.02 -5.85
CA ASN A 59 8.99 16.07 -4.74
C ASN A 59 9.09 14.76 -3.93
N GLU A 60 8.56 13.64 -4.45
CA GLU A 60 8.28 12.41 -3.69
C GLU A 60 9.54 11.67 -3.22
N THR A 61 10.64 11.77 -3.98
CA THR A 61 11.84 10.94 -3.81
C THR A 61 12.45 11.01 -2.40
N ARG A 62 12.33 12.14 -1.70
CA ARG A 62 12.80 12.26 -0.30
C ARG A 62 12.00 11.36 0.65
N ALA A 63 10.68 11.33 0.49
CA ALA A 63 9.81 10.49 1.31
C ALA A 63 9.97 9.01 0.94
N GLN A 64 10.16 8.69 -0.34
CA GLN A 64 10.49 7.33 -0.79
C GLN A 64 11.78 6.81 -0.15
N LYS A 65 12.82 7.65 -0.06
CA LYS A 65 14.08 7.31 0.64
C LYS A 65 13.87 7.09 2.13
N ALA A 66 13.03 7.89 2.79
CA ALA A 66 12.69 7.72 4.20
C ALA A 66 11.93 6.41 4.45
N LEU A 67 10.91 6.13 3.63
CA LEU A 67 10.17 4.87 3.66
C LEU A 67 11.12 3.67 3.47
N ARG A 68 11.98 3.71 2.42
CA ARG A 68 13.00 2.66 2.18
C ARG A 68 13.86 2.39 3.40
N LYS A 69 14.37 3.44 4.05
CA LYS A 69 15.22 3.31 5.23
C LYS A 69 14.48 2.54 6.34
N THR A 70 13.23 2.88 6.60
CA THR A 70 12.41 2.20 7.61
C THR A 70 12.17 0.75 7.23
N LEU A 71 11.74 0.47 6.00
CA LEU A 71 11.46 -0.91 5.55
C LEU A 71 12.71 -1.81 5.60
N LYS A 72 13.87 -1.29 5.19
CA LYS A 72 15.15 -2.01 5.30
C LYS A 72 15.54 -2.30 6.75
N SER A 73 15.21 -1.41 7.69
CA SER A 73 15.46 -1.65 9.13
C SER A 73 14.64 -2.82 9.69
N TYR A 74 13.53 -3.18 9.04
CA TYR A 74 12.73 -4.36 9.34
C TYR A 74 13.13 -5.62 8.54
N GLY A 75 14.20 -5.54 7.74
CA GLY A 75 14.71 -6.67 6.96
C GLY A 75 13.81 -7.09 5.79
N LEU A 76 12.99 -6.17 5.27
CA LEU A 76 12.28 -6.38 4.02
C LEU A 76 13.24 -6.23 2.83
N ASP A 77 12.98 -7.00 1.77
CA ASP A 77 13.60 -6.78 0.46
C ASP A 77 12.92 -5.59 -0.21
N VAL A 78 13.69 -4.55 -0.53
CA VAL A 78 13.17 -3.25 -0.95
C VAL A 78 14.04 -2.65 -2.04
N GLU A 79 13.41 -2.39 -3.17
CA GLU A 79 13.99 -1.66 -4.30
C GLU A 79 13.43 -0.24 -4.35
N LEU A 80 14.30 0.72 -4.66
CA LEU A 80 13.92 2.08 -5.02
C LEU A 80 14.54 2.36 -6.37
N TYR A 81 13.71 2.67 -7.36
CA TYR A 81 14.13 2.79 -8.74
C TYR A 81 13.54 4.04 -9.39
N ASP A 82 14.30 4.60 -10.31
CA ASP A 82 13.93 5.79 -11.07
C ASP A 82 12.98 5.43 -12.23
N ILE A 83 12.00 6.28 -12.51
CA ILE A 83 10.98 6.04 -13.55
C ILE A 83 11.23 6.80 -14.87
N SER A 84 12.39 7.44 -15.04
CA SER A 84 12.81 8.17 -16.25
C SER A 84 12.73 7.38 -17.55
N PHE A 85 12.82 6.05 -17.49
CA PHE A 85 12.67 5.20 -18.67
C PHE A 85 11.30 5.38 -19.37
N LEU A 86 10.27 5.86 -18.65
CA LEU A 86 9.00 6.23 -19.24
C LEU A 86 9.12 7.32 -20.30
N SER A 87 10.04 8.27 -20.14
CA SER A 87 10.27 9.35 -21.12
C SER A 87 10.67 8.81 -22.50
N ARG A 88 11.22 7.59 -22.55
CA ARG A 88 11.61 6.89 -23.79
C ARG A 88 10.60 5.82 -24.22
N SER A 89 9.56 5.58 -23.43
CA SER A 89 8.56 4.56 -23.72
C SER A 89 7.55 5.06 -24.74
N ASN A 90 7.21 4.21 -25.71
CA ASN A 90 6.16 4.46 -26.70
C ASN A 90 4.77 4.02 -26.22
N HIS A 91 4.63 3.66 -24.95
CA HIS A 91 3.35 3.21 -24.40
C HIS A 91 2.30 4.33 -24.44
N PRO A 92 1.06 4.06 -24.90
CA PRO A 92 0.04 5.10 -25.17
C PRO A 92 -0.41 5.87 -23.92
N TYR A 93 -0.28 5.27 -22.74
CA TYR A 93 -0.61 5.94 -21.46
C TYR A 93 0.53 6.75 -20.85
N VAL A 94 1.69 6.86 -21.51
CA VAL A 94 2.75 7.78 -21.06
C VAL A 94 2.32 9.22 -21.32
N ARG A 95 2.22 10.00 -20.25
CA ARG A 95 1.90 11.43 -20.31
C ARG A 95 3.17 12.21 -20.67
N ARG A 96 3.22 12.71 -21.91
CA ARG A 96 4.41 13.40 -22.46
C ARG A 96 4.66 14.78 -21.84
N GLU A 97 3.65 15.34 -21.19
CA GLU A 97 3.71 16.59 -20.44
C GLU A 97 4.33 16.44 -19.04
N ARG A 98 4.71 15.23 -18.62
CA ARG A 98 5.31 14.95 -17.31
C ARG A 98 6.83 14.83 -17.41
N ASN A 99 7.51 15.27 -16.36
CA ASN A 99 8.92 15.00 -16.13
C ASN A 99 9.05 13.81 -15.17
N TYR A 100 9.67 12.73 -15.64
CA TYR A 100 9.88 11.50 -14.89
C TYR A 100 11.29 11.37 -14.30
N GLU A 101 12.21 12.25 -14.68
CA GLU A 101 13.61 12.21 -14.22
C GLU A 101 13.72 12.49 -12.72
N GLY A 102 14.47 11.65 -12.00
CA GLY A 102 14.71 11.80 -10.57
C GLY A 102 13.50 11.46 -9.70
N ARG A 103 12.38 11.02 -10.29
CA ARG A 103 11.19 10.55 -9.57
C ARG A 103 11.30 9.03 -9.39
N HIS A 104 11.13 8.57 -8.16
CA HIS A 104 11.40 7.19 -7.81
C HIS A 104 10.17 6.49 -7.28
N ASN A 105 9.91 5.30 -7.78
CA ASN A 105 9.02 4.35 -7.14
C ASN A 105 9.80 3.52 -6.12
N LEU A 106 9.05 2.95 -5.17
CA LEU A 106 9.55 1.98 -4.22
C LEU A 106 8.68 0.72 -4.26
N ILE A 107 9.31 -0.45 -4.26
CA ILE A 107 8.63 -1.73 -4.11
C ILE A 107 9.32 -2.56 -3.04
N ALA A 108 8.53 -3.22 -2.20
CA ALA A 108 8.97 -4.20 -1.23
C ALA A 108 8.35 -5.56 -1.53
N ARG A 109 9.14 -6.63 -1.40
CA ARG A 109 8.70 -8.01 -1.65
C ARG A 109 8.87 -8.86 -0.39
N LEU A 110 7.81 -9.58 -0.04
CA LEU A 110 7.87 -10.71 0.87
C LEU A 110 7.59 -11.97 0.06
N ALA A 111 8.66 -12.70 -0.26
CA ALA A 111 8.58 -13.91 -1.08
C ALA A 111 7.73 -14.99 -0.40
N GLY A 112 6.82 -15.57 -1.17
CA GLY A 112 6.05 -16.74 -0.79
C GLY A 112 6.78 -18.04 -1.10
N THR A 113 6.08 -19.15 -0.92
CA THR A 113 6.57 -20.49 -1.30
C THR A 113 6.33 -20.84 -2.78
N GLY A 114 5.66 -19.97 -3.53
CA GLY A 114 5.28 -20.19 -4.93
C GLY A 114 4.07 -21.12 -5.11
N ARG A 115 3.34 -21.44 -4.04
CA ARG A 115 2.19 -22.38 -4.05
C ARG A 115 0.85 -21.69 -3.81
N GLY A 116 0.75 -20.40 -4.05
CA GLY A 116 -0.48 -19.63 -3.88
C GLY A 116 -0.45 -18.33 -4.68
N SER A 117 -1.60 -17.66 -4.74
CA SER A 117 -1.75 -16.38 -5.44
C SER A 117 -0.97 -15.28 -4.75
N SER A 118 -0.37 -14.43 -5.57
CA SER A 118 0.33 -13.20 -5.19
C SER A 118 -0.65 -12.06 -4.95
N LEU A 119 -0.30 -11.14 -4.05
CA LEU A 119 -1.08 -9.96 -3.73
C LEU A 119 -0.19 -8.72 -3.80
N LEU A 120 -0.66 -7.68 -4.49
CA LEU A 120 -0.08 -6.34 -4.49
C LEU A 120 -0.88 -5.42 -3.58
N ILE A 121 -0.21 -4.70 -2.69
CA ILE A 121 -0.76 -3.53 -2.00
C ILE A 121 -0.11 -2.30 -2.61
N SER A 122 -0.88 -1.47 -3.30
CA SER A 122 -0.36 -0.31 -4.04
C SER A 122 -0.93 0.98 -3.47
N GLY A 123 -0.09 2.00 -3.33
CA GLY A 123 -0.53 3.35 -3.00
C GLY A 123 0.47 4.39 -3.48
N HIS A 124 0.05 5.65 -3.51
CA HIS A 124 0.86 6.76 -3.98
C HIS A 124 1.53 7.53 -2.83
N MET A 125 2.67 8.15 -3.13
CA MET A 125 3.46 8.96 -2.20
C MET A 125 3.23 10.46 -2.39
N ASP A 126 2.88 10.86 -3.61
CA ASP A 126 2.62 12.24 -3.95
C ASP A 126 1.39 12.79 -3.22
N THR A 127 1.26 14.11 -3.27
CA THR A 127 0.10 14.80 -2.72
C THR A 127 -0.26 15.97 -3.61
N VAL A 128 -1.53 16.35 -3.63
CA VAL A 128 -1.93 17.67 -4.10
C VAL A 128 -1.31 18.81 -3.27
N PRO A 129 -1.21 20.03 -3.83
CA PRO A 129 -0.84 21.21 -3.07
C PRO A 129 -1.68 21.40 -1.80
N SER A 130 -1.11 22.06 -0.79
CA SER A 130 -1.81 22.34 0.47
C SER A 130 -3.04 23.26 0.32
N GLY A 131 -3.19 23.91 -0.83
CA GLY A 131 -4.28 24.85 -1.13
C GLY A 131 -4.02 26.25 -0.56
N ARG A 132 -5.02 27.12 -0.67
CA ARG A 132 -4.97 28.51 -0.14
C ARG A 132 -5.57 28.64 1.26
N GLU A 133 -6.14 27.56 1.79
CA GLU A 133 -6.78 27.57 3.10
C GLU A 133 -5.75 27.77 4.21
N GLN A 134 -6.14 28.51 5.26
CA GLN A 134 -5.28 28.69 6.42
C GLN A 134 -5.27 27.40 7.24
N TRP A 135 -4.10 26.77 7.30
CA TRP A 135 -3.89 25.65 8.19
C TRP A 135 -3.64 26.16 9.62
N LYS A 136 -4.31 25.54 10.60
CA LYS A 136 -4.09 25.84 12.02
C LYS A 136 -2.64 25.56 12.45
N ASP A 137 -2.08 24.48 11.91
CA ASP A 137 -0.69 24.05 12.05
C ASP A 137 -0.06 24.05 10.63
N SER A 138 1.20 23.68 10.43
CA SER A 138 1.73 23.51 9.06
C SER A 138 1.03 22.35 8.31
N PRO A 139 0.79 22.43 6.99
CA PRO A 139 0.35 21.27 6.21
C PRO A 139 1.35 20.11 6.27
N TRP A 140 2.62 20.38 6.57
CA TRP A 140 3.66 19.37 6.82
C TRP A 140 3.92 19.17 8.32
N SER A 141 2.95 19.44 9.18
CA SER A 141 3.14 19.29 10.64
C SER A 141 3.32 17.83 11.06
N GLY A 142 2.45 16.94 10.57
CA GLY A 142 2.42 15.54 11.01
C GLY A 142 2.06 15.36 12.48
N VAL A 143 1.52 16.41 13.13
CA VAL A 143 1.18 16.39 14.56
C VAL A 143 0.03 15.45 14.84
N VAL A 144 0.15 14.67 15.92
CA VAL A 144 -0.93 13.84 16.45
C VAL A 144 -1.60 14.57 17.61
N ARG A 145 -2.88 14.88 17.48
CA ARG A 145 -3.69 15.55 18.51
C ARG A 145 -5.03 14.85 18.66
N ARG A 146 -5.33 14.40 19.88
CA ARG A 146 -6.58 13.69 20.23
C ARG A 146 -6.84 12.48 19.32
N GLY A 147 -5.81 11.67 19.07
CA GLY A 147 -5.90 10.45 18.26
C GLY A 147 -6.02 10.67 16.75
N ARG A 148 -5.91 11.90 16.26
CA ARG A 148 -5.90 12.24 14.84
C ARG A 148 -4.56 12.82 14.44
N MET A 149 -4.05 12.44 13.27
CA MET A 149 -2.89 13.08 12.67
C MET A 149 -3.35 14.20 11.74
N TYR A 150 -2.65 15.33 11.78
CA TYR A 150 -2.94 16.48 10.93
C TYR A 150 -1.76 16.77 9.99
N GLY A 151 -2.07 16.88 8.71
CA GLY A 151 -1.15 17.27 7.65
C GLY A 151 -1.58 16.73 6.29
N ARG A 152 -1.14 17.40 5.21
CA ARG A 152 -1.36 16.97 3.83
C ARG A 152 -0.74 15.59 3.61
N GLY A 153 -1.46 14.72 2.93
CA GLY A 153 -1.03 13.34 2.73
C GLY A 153 -1.49 12.36 3.80
N SER A 154 -1.88 12.82 5.00
CA SER A 154 -2.16 11.91 6.13
C SER A 154 -3.37 11.00 5.89
N TYR A 155 -4.40 11.51 5.21
CA TYR A 155 -5.60 10.75 4.80
C TYR A 155 -5.44 10.19 3.38
N ASP A 156 -5.04 11.04 2.44
CA ASP A 156 -4.86 10.74 1.02
C ASP A 156 -3.38 10.88 0.61
N MET A 157 -2.61 9.79 0.48
CA MET A 157 -2.97 8.44 0.95
C MET A 157 -1.92 7.79 1.85
N LYS A 158 -1.00 8.58 2.44
CA LYS A 158 0.13 8.07 3.24
C LYS A 158 -0.32 7.20 4.41
N GLY A 159 -1.50 7.45 4.98
CA GLY A 159 -2.08 6.61 6.04
C GLY A 159 -2.36 5.18 5.57
N GLY A 160 -3.04 5.02 4.44
CA GLY A 160 -3.29 3.72 3.81
C GLY A 160 -2.00 3.05 3.35
N LEU A 161 -1.09 3.84 2.76
CA LEU A 161 0.24 3.37 2.33
C LEU A 161 1.02 2.76 3.50
N VAL A 162 1.13 3.48 4.63
CA VAL A 162 1.82 2.98 5.84
C VAL A 162 1.13 1.73 6.40
N ALA A 163 -0.20 1.65 6.36
CA ALA A 163 -0.93 0.45 6.79
C ALA A 163 -0.61 -0.78 5.91
N GLY A 164 -0.47 -0.58 4.59
CA GLY A 164 -0.02 -1.61 3.66
C GLY A 164 1.37 -2.15 4.00
N PHE A 165 2.35 -1.26 4.20
CA PHE A 165 3.69 -1.67 4.59
C PHE A 165 3.77 -2.28 6.00
N ALA A 166 2.96 -1.79 6.94
CA ALA A 166 2.85 -2.38 8.28
C ALA A 166 2.42 -3.85 8.23
N THR A 167 1.60 -4.22 7.25
CA THR A 167 1.19 -5.61 7.02
C THR A 167 2.38 -6.49 6.62
N ALA A 168 3.19 -6.04 5.66
CA ALA A 168 4.40 -6.76 5.25
C ALA A 168 5.41 -6.90 6.41
N ILE A 169 5.64 -5.82 7.17
CA ILE A 169 6.51 -5.84 8.35
C ILE A 169 5.99 -6.85 9.40
N ALA A 170 4.70 -6.79 9.72
CA ALA A 170 4.08 -7.66 10.71
C ALA A 170 4.22 -9.15 10.33
N LEU A 171 3.95 -9.50 9.07
CA LEU A 171 4.09 -10.86 8.56
C LEU A 171 5.54 -11.34 8.60
N LYS A 172 6.49 -10.48 8.18
CA LYS A 172 7.92 -10.77 8.22
C LYS A 172 8.40 -11.04 9.65
N GLN A 173 8.07 -10.15 10.60
CA GLN A 173 8.47 -10.29 12.00
C GLN A 173 7.83 -11.47 12.71
N ALA A 174 6.59 -11.82 12.33
CA ALA A 174 5.91 -13.01 12.86
C ALA A 174 6.40 -14.32 12.22
N GLY A 175 7.30 -14.27 11.22
CA GLY A 175 7.81 -15.45 10.53
C GLY A 175 6.74 -16.21 9.72
N VAL A 176 5.68 -15.52 9.30
CA VAL A 176 4.60 -16.13 8.53
C VAL A 176 5.10 -16.52 7.14
N ARG A 177 4.92 -17.80 6.77
CA ARG A 177 5.23 -18.30 5.43
C ARG A 177 4.01 -18.18 4.52
N LEU A 178 4.10 -17.34 3.49
CA LEU A 178 3.01 -17.11 2.55
C LEU A 178 3.00 -18.15 1.41
N GLY A 179 1.80 -18.42 0.87
CA GLY A 179 1.64 -19.27 -0.32
C GLY A 179 2.21 -18.61 -1.57
N GLY A 180 1.75 -17.40 -1.87
CA GLY A 180 2.27 -16.52 -2.93
C GLY A 180 2.99 -15.29 -2.37
N ASP A 181 3.57 -14.50 -3.27
CA ASP A 181 4.29 -13.28 -2.93
C ASP A 181 3.34 -12.19 -2.41
N LEU A 182 3.77 -11.47 -1.38
CA LEU A 182 3.17 -10.18 -1.03
C LEU A 182 4.09 -9.06 -1.52
N LEU A 183 3.55 -8.22 -2.40
CA LEU A 183 4.19 -7.03 -2.93
C LEU A 183 3.55 -5.80 -2.28
N CYS A 184 4.36 -4.85 -1.84
CA CYS A 184 3.88 -3.54 -1.41
C CYS A 184 4.62 -2.47 -2.21
N GLU A 185 3.90 -1.62 -2.93
CA GLU A 185 4.49 -0.53 -3.72
C GLU A 185 4.02 0.85 -3.26
N SER A 186 4.94 1.80 -3.38
CA SER A 186 4.72 3.23 -3.19
C SER A 186 5.08 3.89 -4.51
N VAL A 187 4.06 4.27 -5.27
CA VAL A 187 4.19 4.89 -6.59
C VAL A 187 4.20 6.42 -6.51
N VAL A 188 4.66 7.06 -7.58
CA VAL A 188 4.61 8.52 -7.76
C VAL A 188 3.72 8.88 -8.94
N ASP A 189 3.33 10.15 -9.04
CA ASP A 189 2.56 10.67 -10.18
C ASP A 189 1.18 10.03 -10.29
N GLU A 190 0.46 9.87 -9.19
CA GLU A 190 -0.98 9.53 -9.20
C GLU A 190 -1.82 10.81 -9.28
N GLU A 191 -1.41 11.82 -8.51
CA GLU A 191 -2.15 13.05 -8.34
C GLU A 191 -2.23 13.84 -9.67
N TRP A 192 -3.28 14.64 -9.82
CA TRP A 192 -3.63 15.31 -11.09
C TRP A 192 -3.92 14.34 -12.25
N GLY A 193 -4.52 13.18 -11.95
CA GLY A 193 -4.84 12.14 -12.93
C GLY A 193 -3.60 11.53 -13.59
N GLY A 194 -2.44 11.68 -12.95
CA GLY A 194 -1.20 11.03 -13.34
C GLY A 194 -1.32 9.52 -13.10
N GLY A 195 -0.54 8.74 -13.84
CA GLY A 195 -0.42 7.30 -13.62
C GLY A 195 0.99 6.81 -13.91
N GLY A 196 1.97 7.72 -13.93
CA GLY A 196 3.34 7.43 -14.36
C GLY A 196 3.97 6.35 -13.49
N GLY A 197 3.97 6.50 -12.17
CA GLY A 197 4.55 5.51 -11.27
C GLY A 197 3.88 4.13 -11.41
N THR A 198 2.55 4.08 -11.47
CA THR A 198 1.83 2.81 -11.68
C THR A 198 2.19 2.18 -13.02
N LEU A 199 2.20 2.96 -14.10
CA LEU A 199 2.58 2.49 -15.44
C LEU A 199 4.02 1.96 -15.47
N ALA A 200 4.96 2.67 -14.83
CA ALA A 200 6.35 2.24 -14.71
C ALA A 200 6.47 0.89 -14.00
N ALA A 201 5.75 0.69 -12.90
CA ALA A 201 5.74 -0.58 -12.18
C ALA A 201 5.21 -1.73 -13.07
N ARG A 202 4.09 -1.51 -13.77
CA ARG A 202 3.52 -2.54 -14.67
C ARG A 202 4.44 -2.86 -15.85
N LEU A 203 5.08 -1.85 -16.46
CA LEU A 203 6.03 -2.05 -17.57
C LEU A 203 7.31 -2.79 -17.17
N ARG A 204 7.72 -2.70 -15.90
CA ARG A 204 8.82 -3.50 -15.33
C ARG A 204 8.44 -4.96 -15.05
N GLY A 205 7.15 -5.30 -15.14
CA GLY A 205 6.65 -6.62 -14.78
C GLY A 205 6.39 -6.79 -13.29
N ASP A 206 6.34 -5.70 -12.52
CA ASP A 206 5.92 -5.75 -11.12
C ASP A 206 4.40 -5.99 -11.08
N VAL A 207 3.96 -7.25 -11.16
CA VAL A 207 2.54 -7.65 -11.22
C VAL A 207 2.20 -8.69 -10.16
N ALA A 208 0.91 -8.80 -9.84
CA ALA A 208 0.35 -9.79 -8.92
C ALA A 208 -1.02 -10.28 -9.41
N ASP A 209 -1.49 -11.39 -8.85
CA ASP A 209 -2.80 -11.98 -9.19
C ASP A 209 -3.97 -11.10 -8.72
N ALA A 210 -3.77 -10.33 -7.64
CA ALA A 210 -4.73 -9.37 -7.14
C ALA A 210 -4.04 -8.09 -6.63
N CYS A 211 -4.76 -6.98 -6.60
CA CYS A 211 -4.29 -5.70 -6.08
C CYS A 211 -5.29 -5.10 -5.08
N VAL A 212 -4.78 -4.57 -3.97
CA VAL A 212 -5.52 -3.76 -3.00
C VAL A 212 -4.92 -2.36 -2.99
N ILE A 213 -5.76 -1.35 -3.18
CA ILE A 213 -5.37 0.06 -3.11
C ILE A 213 -6.06 0.66 -1.87
N PRO A 214 -5.35 0.91 -0.76
CA PRO A 214 -5.94 1.35 0.50
C PRO A 214 -6.19 2.86 0.51
N GLU A 215 -6.83 3.38 -0.53
CA GLU A 215 -7.31 4.77 -0.58
C GLU A 215 -8.34 5.04 0.53
N PRO A 216 -8.51 6.31 0.95
CA PRO A 216 -9.43 6.69 1.99
C PRO A 216 -10.89 6.52 1.54
N THR A 217 -11.42 5.32 1.76
CA THR A 217 -12.75 4.87 1.33
C THR A 217 -13.75 4.72 2.48
N ASP A 218 -13.36 5.13 3.69
CA ASP A 218 -14.10 4.88 4.93
C ASP A 218 -14.47 3.39 5.13
N MET A 219 -13.52 2.52 4.81
CA MET A 219 -13.65 1.05 4.84
C MET A 219 -14.67 0.46 3.85
N ALA A 220 -15.19 1.26 2.91
CA ALA A 220 -16.06 0.78 1.86
C ALA A 220 -15.26 0.13 0.71
N ILE A 221 -15.82 -0.93 0.12
CA ILE A 221 -15.25 -1.59 -1.06
C ILE A 221 -15.85 -0.95 -2.31
N PHE A 222 -15.02 -0.23 -3.06
CA PHE A 222 -15.40 0.34 -4.35
C PHE A 222 -15.16 -0.67 -5.47
N ARG A 223 -16.21 -0.98 -6.23
CA ARG A 223 -16.17 -1.95 -7.34
C ARG A 223 -15.91 -1.31 -8.69
N ARG A 224 -15.97 0.02 -8.77
CA ARG A 224 -15.83 0.80 -10.00
C ARG A 224 -15.42 2.24 -9.68
N PHE A 225 -14.55 2.78 -10.51
CA PHE A 225 -14.22 4.21 -10.56
C PHE A 225 -14.82 4.82 -11.83
N ARG A 226 -15.06 6.13 -11.83
CA ARG A 226 -15.48 6.84 -13.04
C ARG A 226 -14.29 6.88 -14.01
N SER A 227 -14.56 6.54 -15.26
CA SER A 227 -13.65 6.64 -16.41
C SER A 227 -13.61 8.06 -16.94
#